data_AF-A0A2V9XHU4-F1
#
_entry.id   AF-A0A2V9XHU4-F1
#
_cell.length_a   1.000
_cell.length_b   1.000
_cell.length_c   1.000
_cell.angle_alpha   90.00
_cell.angle_beta   90.00
_cell.angle_gamma   90.00
#
_symmetry.space_group_name_H-M   'P 1'
#
loop_
_entity.id
_entity.type
_entity.pdbx_description
1 polymer ?
#
loop_
_entity_poly.entity_id
_entity_poly.type
_entity_poly.pdbx_seq_one_letter_code
_entity_poly.pdbx_strand_id
1 'polypeptide(L)'
;MFFSPLATGSIGMRTGNLVIVENVNNNIVRQVVPLTGNAIGTPNLVLSPAGLTSLFGAGAVQQFNLSNTGTGPVTITTWGSTGDFNISNIFTTCGNPIPAGASCNAFVSFNPNAVRLRQAHLFVLSNTNNTNSFQSMTLTGFGTP
;
A
#
# COMPACT_ATOMS: atom_id res chain seq x y z
N MET A 1 -6.94 12.12 28.34
CA MET A 1 -7.59 10.81 28.58
C MET A 1 -7.32 9.95 27.36
N PHE A 2 -6.60 8.83 27.49
CA PHE A 2 -6.15 8.03 26.35
C PHE A 2 -6.72 6.61 26.42
N PHE A 3 -7.27 6.12 25.32
CA PHE A 3 -7.68 4.73 25.15
C PHE A 3 -6.47 3.93 24.67
N SER A 4 -5.94 3.04 25.51
CA SER A 4 -4.81 2.15 25.18
C SER A 4 -5.27 0.69 25.24
N PRO A 5 -5.79 0.12 24.13
CA PRO A 5 -6.27 -1.26 24.12
C PRO A 5 -5.13 -2.25 24.35
N LEU A 6 -5.40 -3.33 25.10
CA LEU A 6 -4.39 -4.32 25.52
C LEU A 6 -3.78 -5.15 24.38
N ALA A 7 -4.32 -5.07 23.16
CA ALA A 7 -3.86 -5.87 22.03
C ALA A 7 -3.12 -5.00 21.01
N THR A 8 -1.79 -5.03 21.08
CA THR A 8 -0.90 -4.51 20.05
C THR A 8 -0.94 -5.43 18.82
N GLY A 9 -1.21 -4.86 17.64
CA GLY A 9 -0.92 -5.52 16.37
C GLY A 9 -1.99 -6.40 15.70
N SER A 10 -3.21 -6.56 16.24
CA SER A 10 -4.32 -7.14 15.46
C SER A 10 -5.38 -6.11 15.04
N ILE A 11 -5.94 -6.30 13.85
CA ILE A 11 -7.12 -5.58 13.36
C ILE A 11 -8.37 -6.08 14.09
N GLY A 12 -9.41 -5.23 14.18
CA GLY A 12 -10.71 -5.60 14.72
C GLY A 12 -11.09 -4.92 16.04
N MET A 13 -12.22 -5.35 16.60
CA MET A 13 -12.84 -4.69 17.75
C MET A 13 -11.94 -4.76 18.98
N ARG A 14 -11.81 -3.62 19.65
CA ARG A 14 -11.09 -3.41 20.89
C ARG A 14 -12.02 -2.86 21.93
N THR A 15 -12.04 -3.49 23.09
CA THR A 15 -12.82 -3.06 24.24
C THR A 15 -11.89 -2.62 25.35
N GLY A 16 -12.29 -1.61 26.12
CA GLY A 16 -11.61 -1.18 27.33
C GLY A 16 -12.61 -0.47 28.24
N ASN A 17 -12.26 -0.25 29.51
CA ASN A 17 -13.17 0.37 30.47
C ASN A 17 -12.54 1.66 31.00
N LEU A 18 -13.29 2.76 30.97
CA LEU A 18 -12.97 3.95 31.75
C LEU A 18 -13.61 3.80 33.13
N VAL A 19 -12.77 3.75 34.17
CA VAL A 19 -13.24 3.67 35.56
C VAL A 19 -13.08 5.04 36.20
N ILE A 20 -14.21 5.64 36.55
CA ILE A 20 -14.28 6.88 37.32
C ILE A 20 -14.43 6.48 38.78
N VAL A 21 -13.54 6.96 39.62
CA VAL A 21 -13.56 6.73 41.06
C VAL A 21 -13.98 8.03 41.73
N GLU A 22 -15.10 8.01 42.43
CA GLU A 22 -15.65 9.17 43.12
C GLU A 22 -15.55 8.95 44.63
N ASN A 23 -15.09 9.96 45.36
CA ASN A 23 -15.19 9.97 46.82
C ASN A 23 -16.26 11.00 47.20
N VAL A 24 -17.44 10.51 47.58
CA VAL A 24 -18.54 11.34 48.05
C VAL A 24 -18.73 11.03 49.53
N ASN A 25 -18.39 11.98 50.40
CA ASN A 25 -18.52 11.84 51.86
C ASN A 25 -17.84 10.60 52.46
N ASN A 26 -16.57 10.35 52.12
CA ASN A 26 -15.80 9.16 52.54
C ASN A 26 -16.35 7.81 52.03
N ASN A 27 -17.32 7.83 51.11
CA ASN A 27 -17.76 6.65 50.39
C ASN A 27 -17.13 6.62 49.00
N ILE A 28 -16.41 5.54 48.68
CA ILE A 28 -15.81 5.37 47.36
C ILE A 28 -16.79 4.66 46.45
N VAL A 29 -17.22 5.35 45.41
CA VAL A 29 -18.08 4.82 44.33
C VAL A 29 -17.24 4.66 43.06
N ARG A 30 -17.58 3.65 42.25
CA ARG A 30 -16.94 3.41 40.95
C ARG A 30 -17.99 3.42 39.85
N GLN A 31 -17.85 4.33 38.90
CA GLN A 31 -18.60 4.28 37.66
C GLN A 31 -17.71 3.70 36.56
N VAL A 32 -18.22 2.71 35.84
CA VAL A 32 -17.51 2.07 34.73
C VAL A 32 -18.20 2.44 33.43
N VAL A 33 -17.46 3.07 32.52
CA VAL A 33 -17.91 3.39 31.17
C VAL A 33 -17.19 2.45 30.20
N PRO A 34 -17.91 1.52 29.53
CA PRO A 34 -17.30 0.68 28.51
C PRO A 34 -16.94 1.54 27.29
N LEU A 35 -15.74 1.32 26.77
CA LEU A 35 -15.22 1.93 25.56
C LEU A 35 -15.00 0.85 24.52
N THR A 36 -15.44 1.13 23.30
CA THR A 36 -15.18 0.29 22.14
C THR A 36 -14.46 1.11 21.07
N GLY A 37 -13.45 0.53 20.44
CA GLY A 37 -12.79 1.07 19.26
C GLY A 37 -12.55 -0.06 18.25
N ASN A 38 -12.34 0.27 16.97
CA ASN A 38 -11.97 -0.73 15.97
C ASN A 38 -10.54 -0.43 15.49
N ALA A 39 -9.61 -1.33 15.76
CA ALA A 39 -8.25 -1.20 15.23
C ALA A 39 -8.30 -1.51 13.73
N ILE A 40 -7.96 -0.52 12.91
CA ILE A 40 -7.77 -0.72 11.47
C ILE A 40 -6.30 -1.02 11.21
N GLY A 41 -6.03 -1.91 10.26
CA GLY A 41 -4.67 -2.15 9.80
C GLY A 41 -4.12 -0.90 9.11
N THR A 42 -2.80 -0.81 8.99
CA THR A 42 -2.13 0.22 8.20
C THR A 42 -1.64 -0.42 6.90
N PRO A 43 -2.31 -0.17 5.76
CA PRO A 43 -1.85 -0.67 4.46
C PRO A 43 -0.50 -0.05 4.10
N ASN A 44 0.41 -0.83 3.55
CA ASN A 44 1.68 -0.30 3.05
C ASN A 44 2.07 -1.01 1.77
N LEU A 45 1.88 -0.33 0.64
CA LEU A 45 2.36 -0.82 -0.64
C LEU A 45 3.86 -0.57 -0.76
N VAL A 46 4.61 -1.48 -1.38
CA VAL A 46 6.01 -1.28 -1.73
C VAL A 46 6.23 -1.87 -3.12
N LEU A 47 6.77 -1.03 -4.01
CA LEU A 47 7.21 -1.43 -5.34
C LEU A 47 8.68 -1.85 -5.30
N SER A 48 9.00 -3.01 -5.87
CA SER A 48 10.37 -3.51 -5.94
C SER A 48 10.70 -4.07 -7.32
N PRO A 49 11.85 -3.71 -7.91
CA PRO A 49 12.83 -2.73 -7.42
C PRO A 49 12.30 -1.28 -7.49
N ALA A 50 12.97 -0.31 -6.84
CA ALA A 50 12.55 1.10 -6.88
C ALA A 50 12.67 1.75 -8.28
N GLY A 51 13.37 1.09 -9.20
CA GLY A 51 13.47 1.47 -10.59
C GLY A 51 13.77 0.26 -11.45
N LEU A 52 13.18 0.22 -12.64
CA LEU A 52 13.50 -0.73 -13.69
C LEU A 52 14.42 -0.05 -14.71
N THR A 53 15.56 -0.68 -14.95
CA THR A 53 16.51 -0.24 -15.96
C THR A 53 16.75 -1.36 -16.94
N SER A 54 17.34 -1.05 -18.09
CA SER A 54 17.83 -2.02 -19.09
C SER A 54 16.77 -2.75 -19.92
N LEU A 55 15.63 -2.14 -20.20
CA LEU A 55 14.72 -2.63 -21.25
C LEU A 55 15.29 -2.28 -22.64
N PHE A 56 15.72 -3.29 -23.40
CA PHE A 56 16.38 -3.12 -24.71
C PHE A 56 15.53 -3.64 -25.85
N GLY A 57 15.30 -2.80 -26.86
CA GLY A 57 14.54 -3.16 -28.05
C GLY A 57 13.03 -3.17 -27.83
N ALA A 58 12.28 -3.25 -28.94
CA ALA A 58 10.82 -3.28 -28.92
C ALA A 58 10.29 -4.62 -28.41
N GLY A 59 9.31 -4.55 -27.50
CA GLY A 59 8.70 -5.73 -26.89
C GLY A 59 9.47 -6.29 -25.69
N ALA A 60 10.52 -5.59 -25.21
CA ALA A 60 11.19 -5.99 -23.98
C ALA A 60 10.20 -5.93 -22.81
N VAL A 61 10.19 -6.98 -21.98
CA VAL A 61 9.32 -7.07 -20.81
C VAL A 61 10.16 -7.24 -19.57
N GLN A 62 9.81 -6.53 -18.51
CA GLN A 62 10.45 -6.66 -17.21
C GLN A 62 9.40 -6.78 -16.11
N GLN A 63 9.70 -7.65 -15.15
CA GLN A 63 8.84 -7.90 -14.01
C GLN A 63 9.21 -6.95 -12.86
N PHE A 64 8.20 -6.47 -12.15
CA PHE A 64 8.33 -5.84 -10.84
C PHE A 64 7.33 -6.45 -9.86
N ASN A 65 7.61 -6.29 -8.57
CA ASN A 65 6.79 -6.80 -7.49
C ASN A 65 6.08 -5.66 -6.77
N LEU A 66 4.81 -5.88 -6.48
CA LEU A 66 3.96 -5.05 -5.63
C LEU A 66 3.70 -5.85 -4.36
N SER A 67 4.21 -5.36 -3.24
CA SER A 67 4.10 -6.05 -1.95
C SER A 67 3.33 -5.20 -0.95
N ASN A 68 2.34 -5.81 -0.28
CA ASN A 68 1.69 -5.19 0.87
C ASN A 68 2.45 -5.60 2.13
N THR A 69 3.35 -4.73 2.59
CA THR A 69 4.12 -4.93 3.83
C THR A 69 3.38 -4.39 5.07
N GLY A 70 2.16 -3.89 4.87
CA GLY A 70 1.31 -3.36 5.92
C GLY A 70 0.53 -4.44 6.67
N THR A 71 -0.23 -3.98 7.66
CA THR A 71 -1.15 -4.82 8.47
C THR A 71 -2.59 -4.73 8.01
N GLY A 72 -2.89 -3.82 7.07
CA GLY A 72 -4.21 -3.66 6.44
C GLY A 72 -4.17 -3.98 4.94
N PRO A 73 -5.33 -4.27 4.31
CA PRO A 73 -5.41 -4.53 2.88
C PRO A 73 -5.08 -3.27 2.06
N VAL A 74 -4.24 -3.41 1.04
CA VAL A 74 -3.94 -2.34 0.09
C VAL A 74 -4.94 -2.37 -1.05
N THR A 75 -5.69 -1.29 -1.22
CA THR A 75 -6.56 -1.07 -2.36
C THR A 75 -5.85 -0.17 -3.36
N ILE A 76 -5.74 -0.64 -4.59
CA ILE A 76 -5.21 0.14 -5.71
C ILE A 76 -6.38 0.88 -6.37
N THR A 77 -6.23 2.19 -6.57
CA THR A 77 -7.26 3.05 -7.16
C THR A 77 -6.96 3.34 -8.62
N THR A 78 -5.71 3.64 -8.96
CA THR A 78 -5.27 3.87 -10.33
C THR A 78 -3.79 3.51 -10.48
N TRP A 79 -3.38 3.18 -11.69
CA TRP A 79 -1.98 2.96 -12.05
C TRP A 79 -1.76 3.38 -13.49
N GLY A 80 -0.51 3.65 -13.84
CA GLY A 80 -0.12 3.97 -15.20
C GLY A 80 1.38 4.14 -15.35
N SER A 81 1.80 4.24 -16.60
CA SER A 81 3.16 4.58 -17.01
C SER A 81 3.11 5.74 -17.99
N THR A 82 4.23 6.44 -18.13
CA THR A 82 4.41 7.49 -19.13
C THR A 82 5.30 7.00 -20.29
N GLY A 83 5.24 7.70 -21.42
CA GLY A 83 6.14 7.47 -22.56
C GLY A 83 5.93 6.13 -23.25
N ASP A 84 7.03 5.47 -23.60
CA ASP A 84 7.08 4.25 -24.42
C ASP A 84 6.90 2.96 -23.58
N PHE A 85 6.38 3.06 -22.34
CA PHE A 85 6.20 1.93 -21.43
C PHE A 85 4.72 1.66 -21.20
N ASN A 86 4.33 0.38 -21.20
CA ASN A 86 2.97 -0.08 -20.96
C ASN A 86 2.96 -1.14 -19.85
N ILE A 87 2.08 -0.97 -18.86
CA ILE A 87 1.98 -1.89 -17.72
C ILE A 87 0.83 -2.85 -17.93
N SER A 88 1.02 -4.13 -17.59
CA SER A 88 -0.05 -5.13 -17.55
C SER A 88 -1.16 -4.73 -16.57
N ASN A 89 -2.40 -5.16 -16.78
CA ASN A 89 -3.49 -4.85 -15.86
C ASN A 89 -3.20 -5.39 -14.44
N ILE A 90 -2.86 -4.48 -13.52
CA ILE A 90 -2.47 -4.80 -12.15
C ILE A 90 -3.63 -5.44 -11.37
N PHE A 91 -4.89 -5.06 -11.65
CA PHE A 91 -6.03 -5.69 -11.00
C PHE A 91 -6.16 -7.18 -11.32
N THR A 92 -5.83 -7.58 -12.55
CA THR A 92 -5.89 -8.98 -12.95
C THR A 92 -4.75 -9.78 -12.32
N THR A 93 -3.54 -9.21 -12.22
CA THR A 93 -2.36 -9.93 -11.74
C THR A 93 -2.25 -9.97 -10.21
N CYS A 94 -2.73 -8.94 -9.52
CA CYS A 94 -2.57 -8.76 -8.08
C CYS A 94 -3.85 -8.98 -7.28
N GLY A 95 -5.01 -8.92 -7.95
CA GLY A 95 -6.27 -8.69 -7.27
C GLY A 95 -6.35 -7.28 -6.69
N ASN A 96 -7.54 -6.88 -6.30
CA ASN A 96 -7.77 -5.62 -5.61
C ASN A 96 -8.92 -5.82 -4.60
N PRO A 97 -8.64 -5.79 -3.28
CA PRO A 97 -7.39 -5.38 -2.63
C PRO A 97 -6.32 -6.47 -2.52
N ILE A 98 -5.06 -6.06 -2.37
CA ILE A 98 -3.93 -6.91 -2.02
C ILE A 98 -3.95 -7.15 -0.49
N PRO A 99 -4.11 -8.40 -0.01
CA PRO A 99 -4.14 -8.70 1.42
C PRO A 99 -2.84 -8.31 2.15
N ALA A 100 -2.92 -8.09 3.46
CA ALA A 100 -1.74 -7.83 4.29
C ALA A 100 -0.72 -8.98 4.18
N GLY A 101 0.55 -8.65 3.98
CA GLY A 101 1.64 -9.62 3.79
C GLY A 101 1.67 -10.31 2.42
N ALA A 102 0.71 -10.04 1.53
CA ALA A 102 0.69 -10.61 0.19
C ALA A 102 1.58 -9.81 -0.78
N SER A 103 2.07 -10.50 -1.80
CA SER A 103 2.85 -9.91 -2.89
C SER A 103 2.37 -10.42 -4.24
N CYS A 104 2.50 -9.61 -5.26
CA CYS A 104 2.12 -9.98 -6.62
C CYS A 104 3.11 -9.44 -7.65
N ASN A 105 3.25 -10.19 -8.73
CA ASN A 105 4.12 -9.82 -9.83
C ASN A 105 3.32 -9.10 -10.90
N ALA A 106 3.83 -7.97 -11.35
CA ALA A 106 3.31 -7.21 -12.48
C ALA A 106 4.43 -7.01 -13.52
N PHE A 107 4.03 -6.73 -14.75
CA PHE A 107 4.95 -6.63 -15.87
C PHE A 107 4.83 -5.27 -16.53
N VAL A 108 5.97 -4.72 -16.92
CA VAL A 108 6.06 -3.57 -17.80
C VAL A 108 6.65 -4.02 -19.13
N SER A 109 6.07 -3.52 -20.21
CA SER A 109 6.55 -3.73 -21.58
C SER A 109 7.05 -2.41 -22.15
N PHE A 110 8.13 -2.49 -22.92
CA PHE A 110 8.78 -1.33 -23.54
C PHE A 110 8.61 -1.41 -25.06
N ASN A 111 8.04 -0.36 -25.64
CA ASN A 111 7.79 -0.28 -27.08
C ASN A 111 8.24 1.09 -27.61
N PRO A 112 9.56 1.29 -27.81
CA PRO A 112 10.12 2.57 -28.22
C PRO A 112 9.81 2.88 -29.68
N ASN A 113 9.42 4.13 -29.94
CA ASN A 113 9.20 4.64 -31.29
C ASN A 113 10.48 5.19 -31.95
N ALA A 114 11.61 5.22 -31.23
CA ALA A 114 12.87 5.71 -31.77
C ALA A 114 14.07 5.04 -31.07
N VAL A 115 15.18 4.96 -31.82
CA VAL A 115 16.46 4.43 -31.34
C VAL A 115 17.15 5.45 -30.43
N ARG A 116 16.79 5.47 -29.14
CA ARG A 116 17.42 6.31 -28.10
C ARG A 116 17.06 5.82 -26.70
N LEU A 117 17.76 6.36 -25.69
CA LEU A 117 17.37 6.25 -24.29
C LEU A 117 16.00 6.91 -24.05
N ARG A 118 15.10 6.17 -23.40
CA ARG A 118 13.78 6.60 -22.96
C ARG A 118 13.69 6.48 -21.45
N GLN A 119 13.28 7.58 -20.81
CA GLN A 119 13.02 7.63 -19.38
C GLN A 119 11.54 7.88 -19.15
N ALA A 120 10.96 7.18 -18.20
CA ALA A 120 9.57 7.31 -17.82
C ALA A 120 9.38 7.02 -16.33
N HIS A 121 8.15 7.20 -15.87
CA HIS A 121 7.75 6.84 -14.54
C HIS A 121 6.51 5.95 -14.59
N LEU A 122 6.53 4.93 -13.73
CA LEU A 122 5.35 4.20 -13.33
C LEU A 122 4.80 4.84 -12.07
N PHE A 123 3.49 5.00 -11.99
CA PHE A 123 2.81 5.48 -10.80
C PHE A 123 1.67 4.55 -10.39
N VAL A 124 1.43 4.43 -9.09
CA VAL A 124 0.33 3.69 -8.50
C VAL A 124 -0.29 4.52 -7.38
N LEU A 125 -1.59 4.77 -7.47
CA LEU A 125 -2.38 5.38 -6.40
C LEU A 125 -3.01 4.27 -5.56
N SER A 126 -2.79 4.32 -4.25
CA SER A 126 -3.34 3.35 -3.30
C SER A 126 -3.76 4.00 -1.99
N ASN A 127 -4.43 3.26 -1.12
CA ASN A 127 -4.80 3.66 0.24
C ASN A 127 -3.65 3.50 1.28
N THR A 128 -2.39 3.57 0.85
CA THR A 128 -1.22 3.41 1.74
C THR A 128 -1.27 4.39 2.92
N ASN A 129 -0.90 3.92 4.11
CA ASN A 129 -1.01 4.65 5.38
C ASN A 129 -2.43 5.15 5.70
N ASN A 130 -3.46 4.45 5.21
CA ASN A 130 -4.87 4.85 5.34
C ASN A 130 -5.17 6.20 4.67
N THR A 131 -4.39 6.56 3.65
CA THR A 131 -4.54 7.80 2.87
C THR A 131 -4.39 7.51 1.39
N ASN A 132 -4.92 8.38 0.52
CA ASN A 132 -4.64 8.31 -0.90
C ASN A 132 -3.19 8.75 -1.15
N SER A 133 -2.32 7.79 -1.45
CA SER A 133 -0.89 7.99 -1.62
C SER A 133 -0.43 7.50 -2.99
N PHE A 134 0.38 8.32 -3.66
CA PHE A 134 1.04 7.97 -4.90
C PHE A 134 2.41 7.35 -4.62
N GLN A 135 2.64 6.17 -5.18
CA GLN A 135 3.96 5.58 -5.29
C GLN A 135 4.45 5.68 -6.73
N SER A 136 5.74 5.93 -6.89
CA SER A 136 6.36 6.03 -8.20
C SER A 136 7.61 5.16 -8.29
N MET A 137 7.88 4.68 -9.50
CA MET A 137 9.06 3.89 -9.86
C MET A 137 9.64 4.47 -11.16
N THR A 138 10.97 4.57 -11.24
CA THR A 138 11.65 5.03 -12.46
C THR A 138 11.76 3.90 -13.48
N LEU A 139 11.54 4.22 -14.75
CA LEU A 139 11.68 3.28 -15.86
C LEU A 139 12.70 3.83 -16.86
N THR A 140 13.68 3.02 -17.25
CA THR A 140 14.64 3.37 -18.29
C THR A 140 14.82 2.22 -19.29
N GLY A 141 14.83 2.59 -20.58
CA GLY A 141 14.95 1.64 -21.68
C GLY A 141 15.65 2.29 -22.88
N PHE A 142 16.19 1.47 -23.77
CA PHE A 142 16.92 1.94 -24.95
C PHE A 142 16.33 1.29 -26.22
N GLY A 143 15.77 2.12 -27.10
CA GLY A 143 15.33 1.66 -28.41
C GLY A 143 16.53 1.29 -29.27
N THR A 144 16.45 0.12 -29.91
CA THR A 144 17.45 -0.37 -30.87
C THR A 144 16.83 -0.40 -32.27
N PRO A 145 17.64 -0.38 -33.34
CA PRO A 145 17.16 -0.56 -34.72
C PRO A 145 16.43 -1.88 -34.93
#